data_AF-A0A3Q0J7H9-F1
#
_entry.id   AF-A0A3Q0J7H9-F1
#
_cell.length_a   1.000
_cell.length_b   1.000
_cell.length_c   1.000
_cell.angle_alpha   90.00
_cell.angle_beta   90.00
_cell.angle_gamma   90.00
#
_symmetry.space_group_name_H-M   'P 1'
#
loop_
_entity.id
_entity.type
_entity.pdbx_description
1 polymer ?
#
loop_
_entity_poly.entity_id
_entity_poly.type
_entity_poly.pdbx_seq_one_letter_code
_entity_poly.pdbx_strand_id
1 'polypeptide(L)'
;MYGFFFLSGLFHVWPVMRDVAAVSKKELLFVFPFGFVAYLAGVVFISRLSKSKSGQQTLDEAAERLFKENAKMLIFPEGTRNKNPNKLLPFRKGAFRVAIKHQVPIYPLVYSPFYFIDMEHKRFGYGKCFIYLVQLTIF
;
A
#
# COMPACT_ATOMS: atom_id res chain seq x y z
N MET A 1 -11.38 10.02 8.08
CA MET A 1 -10.19 10.87 8.32
C MET A 1 -8.86 10.15 8.06
N TYR A 2 -8.54 9.00 8.69
CA TYR A 2 -7.29 8.26 8.43
C TYR A 2 -7.02 7.80 6.99
N GLY A 3 -8.05 7.75 6.11
CA GLY A 3 -7.87 7.25 4.73
C GLY A 3 -7.15 8.29 3.89
N PHE A 4 -7.45 9.55 4.17
CA PHE A 4 -6.91 10.71 3.50
C PHE A 4 -5.41 10.87 3.73
N PHE A 5 -4.94 10.70 4.97
CA PHE A 5 -3.50 10.82 5.31
C PHE A 5 -2.64 9.69 4.74
N PHE A 6 -3.24 8.53 4.50
CA PHE A 6 -2.54 7.42 3.87
C PHE A 6 -2.39 7.62 2.36
N LEU A 7 -3.45 8.16 1.74
CA LEU A 7 -3.40 8.65 0.37
C LEU A 7 -2.41 9.81 0.23
N SER A 8 -2.34 10.76 1.17
CA SER A 8 -1.36 11.86 1.08
C SER A 8 0.09 11.37 1.19
N GLY A 9 0.36 10.38 2.05
CA GLY A 9 1.66 9.69 2.07
C GLY A 9 1.97 9.01 0.73
N LEU A 10 1.00 8.32 0.13
CA LEU A 10 1.14 7.73 -1.20
C LEU A 10 1.43 8.78 -2.27
N PHE A 11 0.71 9.91 -2.28
CA PHE A 11 0.92 11.02 -3.20
C PHE A 11 2.32 11.64 -3.05
N HIS A 12 2.91 11.60 -1.86
CA HIS A 12 4.26 12.11 -1.64
C HIS A 12 5.33 11.13 -2.14
N VAL A 13 5.07 9.82 -2.02
CA VAL A 13 5.97 8.76 -2.50
C VAL A 13 5.85 8.52 -4.00
N TRP A 14 4.69 8.79 -4.61
CA TRP A 14 4.44 8.63 -6.04
C TRP A 14 5.47 9.33 -6.95
N PRO A 15 5.73 10.65 -6.80
CA PRO A 15 6.71 11.34 -7.64
C PRO A 15 8.14 10.83 -7.42
N VAL A 16 8.45 10.35 -6.21
CA VAL A 16 9.76 9.78 -5.87
C VAL A 16 9.93 8.41 -6.54
N MET A 17 8.88 7.59 -6.54
CA MET A 17 9.00 6.21 -7.01
C MET A 17 8.75 6.01 -8.50
N ARG A 18 8.13 6.94 -9.24
CA ARG A 18 7.80 6.91 -10.68
C ARG A 18 7.18 5.58 -11.17
N ASP A 19 6.01 5.67 -11.81
CA ASP A 19 5.31 4.50 -12.37
C ASP A 19 4.99 3.43 -11.33
N VAL A 20 4.45 3.85 -10.17
CA VAL A 20 4.04 2.95 -9.08
C VAL A 20 2.53 2.78 -9.04
N ALA A 21 2.07 1.53 -9.08
CA ALA A 21 0.69 1.16 -8.87
C ALA A 21 0.50 0.65 -7.44
N ALA A 22 -0.30 1.36 -6.66
CA ALA A 22 -0.67 0.93 -5.32
C ALA A 22 -1.72 -0.17 -5.37
N VAL A 23 -1.65 -1.09 -4.41
CA VAL A 23 -2.62 -2.15 -4.25
C VAL A 23 -3.60 -1.78 -3.13
N SER A 24 -4.89 -1.68 -3.48
CA SER A 24 -5.95 -1.21 -2.57
C SER A 24 -7.16 -2.13 -2.53
N LYS A 25 -8.03 -1.89 -1.54
CA LYS A 25 -9.29 -2.60 -1.34
C LYS A 25 -10.29 -2.26 -2.44
N LYS A 26 -10.98 -3.25 -3.01
CA LYS A 26 -12.08 -3.01 -3.96
C LYS A 26 -13.18 -2.12 -3.39
N GLU A 27 -13.40 -2.18 -2.07
CA GLU A 27 -14.36 -1.30 -1.39
C GLU A 27 -13.96 0.18 -1.45
N LEU A 28 -12.66 0.49 -1.60
CA LEU A 28 -12.17 1.87 -1.73
C LEU A 28 -12.54 2.50 -3.09
N LEU A 29 -12.79 1.69 -4.11
CA LEU A 29 -13.25 2.15 -5.44
C LEU A 29 -14.63 2.81 -5.35
N PHE A 30 -15.49 2.33 -4.44
CA PHE A 30 -16.84 2.84 -4.25
C PHE A 30 -16.90 4.12 -3.41
N VAL A 31 -15.77 4.55 -2.82
CA VAL A 31 -15.70 5.78 -2.03
C VAL A 31 -15.46 6.96 -2.98
N PHE A 32 -16.52 7.62 -3.43
CA PHE A 32 -16.41 8.83 -4.25
C PHE A 32 -15.95 10.04 -3.42
N PRO A 33 -15.06 10.92 -3.93
CA PRO A 33 -14.39 10.92 -5.24
C PRO A 33 -13.07 10.13 -5.28
N PHE A 34 -12.59 9.64 -4.15
CA PHE A 34 -11.25 9.03 -4.02
C PHE A 34 -11.07 7.76 -4.86
N GLY A 35 -12.10 6.93 -4.97
CA GLY A 35 -12.07 5.72 -5.77
C GLY A 35 -11.88 6.00 -7.26
N PHE A 36 -12.50 7.09 -7.76
CA PHE A 36 -12.35 7.51 -9.15
C PHE A 36 -10.94 8.00 -9.46
N VAL A 37 -10.37 8.84 -8.58
CA VAL A 37 -8.98 9.30 -8.71
C VAL A 37 -8.00 8.13 -8.63
N ALA A 38 -8.19 7.22 -7.68
CA ALA A 38 -7.34 6.03 -7.55
C ALA A 38 -7.44 5.11 -8.78
N TYR A 39 -8.63 4.97 -9.36
CA TYR A 39 -8.82 4.22 -10.60
C TYR A 39 -8.09 4.85 -11.79
N LEU A 40 -8.24 6.17 -11.98
CA LEU A 40 -7.50 6.89 -13.02
C LEU A 40 -5.99 6.86 -12.81
N ALA A 41 -5.55 6.76 -11.57
CA ALA A 41 -4.14 6.70 -11.24
C ALA A 41 -3.55 5.27 -11.37
N GLY A 42 -4.33 4.28 -11.82
CA GLY A 42 -3.83 2.91 -12.07
C GLY A 42 -3.68 2.06 -10.80
N VAL A 43 -4.38 2.40 -9.71
CA VAL A 43 -4.39 1.59 -8.49
C VAL A 43 -5.04 0.24 -8.75
N VAL A 44 -4.38 -0.85 -8.34
CA VAL A 44 -4.90 -2.21 -8.46
C VAL A 44 -5.86 -2.48 -7.31
N PHE A 45 -7.11 -2.76 -7.61
CA PHE A 45 -8.14 -3.04 -6.62
C PHE A 45 -8.37 -4.53 -6.43
N ILE A 46 -8.26 -5.01 -5.19
CA ILE A 46 -8.50 -6.41 -4.83
C ILE A 46 -9.61 -6.51 -3.79
N SER A 47 -10.55 -7.42 -4.03
CA SER A 47 -11.56 -7.80 -3.04
C SER A 47 -11.04 -8.92 -2.16
N ARG A 48 -10.94 -8.66 -0.85
CA ARG A 48 -10.54 -9.66 0.18
C ARG A 48 -11.70 -10.51 0.68
N LEU A 49 -12.92 -10.28 0.17
CA LEU A 49 -14.15 -10.90 0.68
C LEU A 49 -14.25 -12.41 0.47
N SER A 50 -13.31 -13.03 -0.25
CA SER A 50 -13.21 -14.48 -0.24
C SER A 50 -11.76 -14.89 0.00
N LYS A 51 -11.53 -15.74 1.00
CA LYS A 51 -10.30 -16.53 1.21
C LYS A 51 -10.02 -17.50 0.04
N SER A 52 -10.57 -17.25 -1.15
CA SER A 52 -10.51 -18.10 -2.33
C SER A 52 -9.32 -17.71 -3.21
N LYS A 53 -8.89 -18.68 -4.03
CA LYS A 53 -7.88 -18.57 -5.10
C LYS A 53 -8.00 -17.27 -5.91
N SER A 54 -9.20 -16.72 -6.06
CA SER A 54 -9.47 -15.50 -6.83
C SER A 54 -8.69 -14.27 -6.36
N GLY A 55 -8.59 -14.00 -5.06
CA GLY A 55 -7.88 -12.81 -4.57
C GLY A 55 -6.37 -12.87 -4.83
N GLN A 56 -5.79 -14.08 -4.83
CA GLN A 56 -4.39 -14.30 -5.16
C GLN A 56 -4.15 -14.31 -6.68
N GLN A 57 -5.08 -14.85 -7.46
CA GLN A 57 -5.00 -14.83 -8.92
C GLN A 57 -5.07 -13.40 -9.45
N THR A 58 -5.99 -12.57 -8.96
CA THR A 58 -6.07 -11.16 -9.35
C THR A 58 -4.81 -10.38 -8.96
N LEU A 59 -4.18 -10.71 -7.82
CA LEU A 59 -2.89 -10.15 -7.42
C LEU A 59 -1.79 -10.51 -8.41
N ASP A 60 -1.68 -11.79 -8.76
CA ASP A 60 -0.67 -12.29 -9.70
C ASP A 60 -0.88 -11.69 -11.10
N GLU A 61 -2.12 -11.64 -11.61
CA GLU A 61 -2.45 -11.05 -12.92
C GLU A 61 -2.13 -9.56 -12.97
N ALA A 62 -2.46 -8.82 -11.91
CA ALA A 62 -2.14 -7.41 -11.82
C ALA A 62 -0.63 -7.17 -11.74
N ALA A 63 0.09 -8.02 -11.00
CA ALA A 63 1.54 -7.96 -10.93
C ALA A 63 2.18 -8.24 -12.30
N GLU A 64 1.70 -9.24 -13.01
CA GLU A 64 2.17 -9.58 -14.35
C GLU A 64 1.99 -8.42 -15.33
N ARG A 65 0.83 -7.75 -15.33
CA ARG A 65 0.57 -6.57 -16.17
C ARG A 65 1.52 -5.43 -15.84
N LEU A 66 1.66 -5.11 -14.55
CA LEU A 66 2.52 -4.01 -14.09
C LEU A 66 3.98 -4.27 -14.43
N PHE A 67 4.49 -5.48 -14.18
CA PHE A 67 5.87 -5.82 -14.49
C PHE A 67 6.15 -5.84 -16.00
N LYS A 68 5.17 -6.20 -16.86
CA LYS A 68 5.29 -6.07 -18.32
C LYS A 68 5.40 -4.62 -18.77
N GLU A 69 4.75 -3.70 -18.08
CA GLU A 69 4.77 -2.26 -18.37
C GLU A 69 5.93 -1.52 -17.66
N ASN A 70 6.89 -2.25 -17.06
CA ASN A 70 7.97 -1.69 -16.22
C ASN A 70 7.46 -0.85 -15.04
N ALA A 71 6.23 -1.08 -14.59
CA ALA A 71 5.64 -0.42 -13.44
C ALA A 71 5.97 -1.16 -12.13
N LYS A 72 6.07 -0.40 -11.04
CA LYS A 72 6.35 -0.89 -9.69
C LYS A 72 5.04 -1.18 -8.97
N MET A 73 5.00 -2.24 -8.18
CA MET A 73 3.83 -2.56 -7.36
C MET A 73 4.09 -2.16 -5.89
N LEU A 74 3.22 -1.32 -5.33
CA LEU A 74 3.26 -0.97 -3.91
C LEU A 74 2.18 -1.74 -3.15
N ILE A 75 2.60 -2.60 -2.22
CA ILE A 75 1.70 -3.37 -1.37
C ILE A 75 1.95 -3.04 0.09
N PHE A 76 0.86 -2.81 0.84
CA PHE A 76 0.91 -2.73 2.28
C PHE A 76 0.61 -4.12 2.87
N PRO A 77 1.62 -4.84 3.40
CA PRO A 77 1.48 -6.24 3.80
C PRO A 77 0.51 -6.42 4.98
N GLU A 78 0.28 -5.38 5.76
CA GLU A 78 -0.71 -5.34 6.84
C GLU A 78 -2.16 -5.29 6.33
N GLY A 79 -2.36 -4.67 5.16
CA GLY A 79 -3.67 -4.48 4.52
C GLY A 79 -4.70 -3.70 5.35
N THR A 80 -4.33 -3.19 6.51
CA THR A 80 -5.19 -2.48 7.46
C THR A 80 -4.34 -1.40 8.11
N ARG A 81 -4.98 -0.36 8.67
CA ARG A 81 -4.23 0.69 9.35
C ARG A 81 -4.05 0.29 10.80
N ASN A 82 -2.81 0.28 11.25
CA ASN A 82 -2.48 0.03 12.63
C ASN A 82 -3.03 1.17 13.50
N LYS A 83 -3.78 0.83 14.54
CA LYS A 83 -4.26 1.80 15.54
C LYS A 83 -3.30 1.93 16.73
N ASN A 84 -2.35 1.00 16.87
CA ASN A 84 -1.42 0.97 17.97
C ASN A 84 0.00 1.34 17.48
N PRO A 85 0.56 2.49 17.89
CA PRO A 85 1.88 2.93 17.41
C PRO A 85 3.03 2.00 17.86
N ASN A 86 2.82 1.16 18.88
CA ASN A 86 3.89 0.38 19.51
C ASN A 86 4.02 -1.06 18.97
N LYS A 87 3.14 -1.53 18.09
CA LYS A 87 3.17 -2.91 17.58
C LYS A 87 2.76 -3.00 16.14
N LEU A 88 3.62 -3.50 15.26
CA LEU A 88 3.26 -3.82 13.88
C LEU A 88 2.22 -4.95 13.85
N LEU A 89 1.21 -4.84 12.98
CA LEU A 89 0.27 -5.92 12.74
C LEU A 89 0.94 -7.05 11.90
N PRO A 90 0.41 -8.28 11.98
CA PRO A 90 0.99 -9.42 11.26
C PRO A 90 0.95 -9.21 9.74
N PHE A 91 2.10 -9.40 9.10
CA PHE A 91 2.25 -9.26 7.66
C PHE A 91 1.61 -10.43 6.91
N ARG A 92 0.86 -10.11 5.86
CA ARG A 92 0.25 -11.10 4.96
C ARG A 92 1.29 -11.58 3.94
N LYS A 93 1.37 -12.89 3.74
CA LYS A 93 2.34 -13.55 2.84
C LYS A 93 2.09 -13.33 1.34
N GLY A 94 0.92 -12.80 0.95
CA GLY A 94 0.52 -12.67 -0.46
C GLY A 94 1.49 -11.82 -1.28
N ALA A 95 1.93 -10.69 -0.74
CA ALA A 95 2.88 -9.79 -1.39
C ALA A 95 4.23 -10.47 -1.69
N PHE A 96 4.78 -11.19 -0.69
CA PHE A 96 6.05 -11.88 -0.80
C PHE A 96 5.99 -13.03 -1.82
N ARG A 97 4.85 -13.72 -1.92
CA ARG A 97 4.69 -14.80 -2.89
C ARG A 97 4.71 -14.31 -4.33
N VAL A 98 4.05 -13.17 -4.60
CA VAL A 98 4.11 -12.50 -5.92
C VAL A 98 5.55 -12.13 -6.26
N ALA A 99 6.28 -11.53 -5.31
CA ALA A 99 7.66 -11.13 -5.53
C ALA A 99 8.57 -12.32 -5.89
N ILE A 100 8.46 -13.43 -5.15
CA ILE A 100 9.22 -14.66 -5.41
C ILE A 100 8.84 -15.27 -6.76
N LYS A 101 7.55 -15.30 -7.09
CA LYS A 101 7.05 -15.88 -8.36
C LYS A 101 7.57 -15.12 -9.58
N HIS A 102 7.65 -13.79 -9.49
CA HIS A 102 8.13 -12.94 -10.58
C HIS A 102 9.62 -12.62 -10.50
N GLN A 103 10.34 -13.14 -9.50
CA GLN A 103 11.77 -12.90 -9.28
C GLN A 103 12.13 -11.40 -9.25
N VAL A 104 11.27 -10.60 -8.60
CA VAL A 104 11.47 -9.15 -8.48
C VAL A 104 12.04 -8.78 -7.12
N PRO A 105 12.94 -7.77 -7.04
CA PRO A 105 13.46 -7.29 -5.77
C PRO A 105 12.37 -6.59 -4.94
N ILE A 106 12.41 -6.76 -3.63
CA ILE A 106 11.48 -6.14 -2.69
C ILE A 106 12.15 -4.94 -2.03
N TYR A 107 11.54 -3.76 -2.17
CA TYR A 107 11.97 -2.54 -1.48
C TYR A 107 11.03 -2.23 -0.31
N PRO A 108 11.39 -2.55 0.94
CA PRO A 108 10.60 -2.18 2.11
C PRO A 108 10.60 -0.66 2.35
N LEU A 109 9.39 -0.10 2.47
CA LEU A 109 9.14 1.27 2.89
C LEU A 109 8.60 1.28 4.32
N VAL A 110 9.29 2.00 5.21
CA VAL A 110 8.92 2.11 6.63
C VAL A 110 8.50 3.53 6.93
N TYR A 111 7.29 3.68 7.45
CA TYR A 111 6.77 4.96 7.93
C TYR A 111 6.94 5.05 9.45
N SER A 112 7.43 6.18 9.95
CA SER A 112 7.44 6.48 11.39
C SER A 112 6.01 6.59 11.94
N PRO A 113 5.77 6.27 13.23
CA PRO A 113 4.46 6.47 13.84
C PRO A 113 4.00 7.92 13.75
N PHE A 114 2.72 8.11 13.42
CA PHE A 114 2.10 9.42 13.29
C PHE A 114 1.71 9.99 14.67
N TYR A 115 2.71 10.33 15.50
CA TYR A 115 2.50 10.84 16.88
C TYR A 115 1.75 12.18 16.95
N PHE A 116 1.75 12.94 15.86
CA PHE A 116 1.08 14.25 15.76
C PHE A 116 -0.41 14.16 15.43
N ILE A 117 -0.93 12.95 15.21
CA ILE A 117 -2.36 12.72 14.96
C ILE A 117 -2.95 12.08 16.22
N ASP A 118 -3.55 12.91 17.07
CA ASP A 118 -4.34 12.44 18.21
C ASP A 118 -5.77 12.17 17.74
N MET A 119 -6.15 10.91 17.84
CA MET A 119 -7.38 10.38 17.27
C MET A 119 -8.53 10.32 18.26
N GLU A 120 -8.21 10.25 19.55
CA GLU A 120 -9.21 10.31 20.61
C GLU A 120 -9.77 11.72 20.68
N HIS A 121 -8.89 12.72 20.59
CA HIS A 121 -9.27 14.13 20.63
C HIS A 121 -9.48 14.77 19.25
N LYS A 122 -9.28 14.00 18.15
CA LYS A 122 -9.36 14.47 16.74
C LYS A 122 -8.51 15.72 16.48
N ARG A 123 -7.34 15.82 17.11
CA ARG A 123 -6.43 16.96 16.98
C ARG A 123 -5.29 16.61 16.04
N PHE A 124 -5.00 17.55 15.13
CA PHE A 124 -3.80 17.51 14.31
C PHE A 124 -2.79 18.50 14.87
N GLY A 125 -1.68 17.97 15.37
CA GLY A 125 -0.51 18.77 15.73
C GLY A 125 0.45 18.93 14.56
N TYR A 126 1.43 19.80 14.74
CA TYR A 126 2.60 19.85 13.87
C TYR A 126 3.55 18.73 14.24
N GLY A 127 4.04 18.00 13.24
CA GLY A 127 4.99 16.91 13.42
C GLY A 127 5.70 16.56 12.12
N LYS A 128 6.75 15.76 12.26
CA LYS A 128 7.51 15.23 11.12
C LYS A 128 7.20 13.76 10.96
N CYS A 129 6.91 13.35 9.73
CA CYS A 129 6.83 11.95 9.33
C CYS A 129 8.12 11.59 8.61
N PHE A 130 8.82 10.57 9.09
CA PHE A 130 10.00 10.03 8.43
C PHE A 130 9.60 8.81 7.60
N ILE A 131 10.04 8.80 6.36
CA ILE A 131 9.86 7.68 5.43
C ILE A 131 11.24 7.11 5.16
N TYR A 132 11.46 5.87 5.56
CA TYR A 132 12.71 5.16 5.33
C TYR A 132 12.52 4.16 4.19
N LEU A 133 13.34 4.27 3.16
CA LEU A 133 13.51 3.23 2.16
C LEU A 133 14.66 2.34 2.62
N VAL A 134 14.36 1.11 3.00
CA VAL A 134 15.38 0.14 3.38
C VAL A 134 15.71 -0.70 2.16
N GLN A 135 16.99 -0.82 1.82
CA GLN A 135 17.40 -1.68 0.73
C GLN A 135 17.59 -3.11 1.27
N LEU A 136 16.62 -3.98 1.00
CA LEU A 136 16.77 -5.41 1.24
C LEU A 136 17.43 -6.03 0.00
N THR A 137 18.75 -6.13 0.02
CA THR A 137 19.48 -6.97 -0.93
C THR A 137 19.30 -8.41 -0.50
N ILE A 138 18.22 -9.06 -0.93
CA ILE A 138 18.06 -10.51 -0.82
C ILE A 138 18.50 -11.07 -2.17
N PHE A 139 19.75 -11.54 -2.23
CA PHE A 139 20.29 -12.41 -3.26
C PHE A 139 20.92 -13.61 -2.56
#